data_AF-A0A9W9SW35-F1
#
_entry.id   AF-A0A9W9SW35-F1
#
_cell.length_a   1.000
_cell.length_b   1.000
_cell.length_c   1.000
_cell.angle_alpha   90.00
_cell.angle_beta   90.00
_cell.angle_gamma   90.00
#
_symmetry.space_group_name_H-M   'P 1'
#
loop_
_entity.id
_entity.type
_entity.pdbx_description
1 polymer ?
#
loop_
_entity_poly.entity_id
_entity_poly.type
_entity_poly.pdbx_seq_one_letter_code
_entity_poly.pdbx_strand_id
1 'polypeptide(L)'
;MVLIDGKEVITAEEKRLKEDRERTKYWKRWGPYVAERQWATVREDYSADGDAWSYFTHDHARSRTFRWGEDGIAGVSDTHGIQNIAFAFWNGEDDFLKERLFGLSNPQGNHGESVKEAHFHVDNTPTHSYMKFLYKYPQRKFPYQDIIDENAKRSRLEKEYQILDTGIFDDNRYWDIFIETAKEADDEEELLFRVIAYNRGPEPAHLHIVPHVWFRNTWSWGDEKKQERPSIKKEGPMVAKSEHSTIGERFVSFAPSPPVGSSDDDIQPQLMFTENESNNKFLWGTENDTPYVKDAFHRHIVEEEKGAINPDNEGTKFAAWYAFNNGEGVPPGECAVVRFRVSRKKEEALDEEVLDDVIEQRRAEADDFYYHLNPLPMSDDLRNIQRQAFSGMMWCKQYYNFIWDQWSNGDPAEIPLHLAERAFVMSSGVICTSTTSYRCRTLGSTHSSPRGTLHSTVSHWL
;
A
#
# COMPACT_ATOMS: atom_id res chain seq x y z
N MET A 1 -9.24 33.19 -1.82
CA MET A 1 -10.12 33.89 -2.79
C MET A 1 -9.32 34.96 -3.50
N VAL A 2 -8.77 34.62 -4.67
CA VAL A 2 -8.13 35.58 -5.57
C VAL A 2 -9.19 36.00 -6.60
N LEU A 3 -9.53 37.28 -6.61
CA LEU A 3 -10.45 37.87 -7.60
C LEU A 3 -9.60 38.50 -8.71
N ILE A 4 -9.72 37.99 -9.94
CA ILE A 4 -9.20 38.65 -11.14
C ILE A 4 -10.42 39.19 -11.89
N ASP A 5 -10.46 40.51 -12.11
CA ASP A 5 -11.57 41.21 -12.79
C ASP A 5 -12.98 40.91 -12.22
N GLY A 6 -13.08 40.71 -10.90
CA GLY A 6 -14.34 40.41 -10.23
C GLY A 6 -14.85 38.97 -10.43
N LYS A 7 -14.06 38.08 -11.04
CA LYS A 7 -14.34 36.65 -11.13
C LYS A 7 -13.43 35.87 -10.18
N GLU A 8 -14.02 34.90 -9.50
CA GLU A 8 -13.28 33.93 -8.71
C GLU A 8 -12.52 33.00 -9.65
N VAL A 9 -11.20 33.05 -9.63
CA VAL A 9 -10.35 32.13 -10.39
C VAL A 9 -10.07 30.95 -9.49
N ILE A 10 -10.80 29.85 -9.73
CA ILE A 10 -10.57 28.57 -9.07
C ILE A 10 -9.51 27.77 -9.83
N THR A 11 -8.60 27.18 -9.07
CA THR A 11 -7.55 26.28 -9.56
C THR A 11 -8.15 25.00 -10.16
N ALA A 12 -7.36 24.22 -10.90
CA ALA A 12 -7.82 22.94 -11.44
C ALA A 12 -8.24 21.97 -10.32
N GLU A 13 -7.49 21.92 -9.23
CA GLU A 13 -7.81 21.07 -8.08
C GLU A 13 -9.10 21.49 -7.37
N GLU A 14 -9.36 22.79 -7.24
CA GLU A 14 -10.63 23.29 -6.69
C GLU A 14 -11.83 22.94 -7.57
N LYS A 15 -11.66 22.90 -8.91
CA LYS A 15 -12.68 22.39 -9.82
C LYS A 15 -12.97 20.91 -9.55
N ARG A 16 -11.94 20.07 -9.43
CA ARG A 16 -12.12 18.64 -9.09
C ARG A 16 -12.80 18.44 -7.75
N LEU A 17 -12.43 19.23 -6.74
CA LEU A 17 -13.08 19.21 -5.43
C LEU A 17 -14.56 19.58 -5.50
N LYS A 18 -14.91 20.53 -6.36
CA LYS A 18 -16.30 20.91 -6.62
C LYS A 18 -17.05 19.78 -7.34
N GLU A 19 -16.47 19.19 -8.39
CA GLU A 19 -17.05 18.08 -9.13
C GLU A 19 -17.33 16.86 -8.23
N ASP A 20 -16.38 16.53 -7.34
CA ASP A 20 -16.49 15.47 -6.32
C ASP A 20 -17.59 15.77 -5.30
N ARG A 21 -17.67 17.02 -4.82
CA ARG A 21 -18.73 17.46 -3.89
C ARG A 21 -20.12 17.41 -4.54
N GLU A 22 -20.21 17.78 -5.81
CA GLU A 22 -21.45 17.78 -6.61
C GLU A 22 -21.77 16.38 -7.17
N ARG A 23 -20.89 15.41 -7.00
CA ARG A 23 -21.00 14.02 -7.50
C ARG A 23 -21.19 13.94 -9.01
N THR A 24 -20.55 14.85 -9.74
CA THR A 24 -20.48 14.81 -11.21
C THR A 24 -19.33 13.93 -11.70
N LYS A 25 -18.25 13.88 -10.93
CA LYS A 25 -17.10 12.97 -11.06
C LYS A 25 -16.64 12.53 -9.67
N TYR A 26 -16.20 11.28 -9.52
CA TYR A 26 -15.83 10.73 -8.21
C TYR A 26 -14.31 10.74 -8.00
N TRP A 27 -13.71 11.92 -7.98
CA TRP A 27 -12.25 12.06 -7.91
C TRP A 27 -11.63 11.33 -6.73
N LYS A 28 -12.28 11.25 -5.57
CA LYS A 28 -11.75 10.53 -4.40
C LYS A 28 -11.96 9.02 -4.43
N ARG A 29 -12.48 8.43 -5.52
CA ARG A 29 -12.70 6.98 -5.59
C ARG A 29 -11.39 6.20 -5.49
N TRP A 30 -10.32 6.70 -6.10
CA TRP A 30 -8.98 6.10 -6.07
C TRP A 30 -8.02 6.99 -5.30
N GLY A 31 -7.21 6.42 -4.44
CA GLY A 31 -6.29 7.18 -3.59
C GLY A 31 -5.35 6.26 -2.79
N PRO A 32 -4.56 6.84 -1.88
CA PRO A 32 -3.55 6.11 -1.12
C PRO A 32 -4.18 5.32 0.04
N TYR A 33 -5.24 4.56 -0.24
CA TYR A 33 -6.04 3.87 0.77
C TYR A 33 -5.44 2.54 1.21
N VAL A 34 -4.38 2.06 0.55
CA VAL A 34 -3.61 0.89 0.99
C VAL A 34 -2.74 1.30 2.18
N ALA A 35 -2.76 0.52 3.25
CA ALA A 35 -1.92 0.81 4.40
C ALA A 35 -0.45 0.53 4.06
N GLU A 36 0.47 1.34 4.59
CA GLU A 36 1.91 1.05 4.44
C GLU A 36 2.36 -0.11 5.33
N ARG A 37 1.56 -0.39 6.38
CA ARG A 37 1.74 -1.46 7.36
C ARG A 37 0.38 -1.93 7.87
N GLN A 38 0.05 -3.21 7.68
CA GLN A 38 -1.20 -3.83 8.17
C GLN A 38 -0.95 -5.05 9.08
N TRP A 39 0.26 -5.60 9.07
CA TRP A 39 0.67 -6.73 9.91
C TRP A 39 0.76 -6.37 11.40
N ALA A 40 0.63 -7.38 12.26
CA ALA A 40 0.59 -7.27 13.72
C ALA A 40 -0.41 -6.20 14.18
N THR A 41 -1.68 -6.35 13.80
CA THR A 41 -2.77 -5.47 14.20
C THR A 41 -3.89 -6.25 14.86
N VAL A 42 -4.64 -5.60 15.75
CA VAL A 42 -5.79 -6.21 16.45
C VAL A 42 -6.85 -6.76 15.48
N ARG A 43 -7.01 -6.14 14.31
CA ARG A 43 -7.99 -6.59 13.32
C ARG A 43 -7.63 -7.93 12.71
N GLU A 44 -6.34 -8.18 12.49
CA GLU A 44 -5.85 -9.42 11.91
C GLU A 44 -5.55 -10.49 12.99
N ASP A 45 -5.90 -10.21 14.25
CA ASP A 45 -5.69 -11.13 15.38
C ASP A 45 -6.81 -12.16 15.51
N TYR A 46 -6.43 -13.43 15.37
CA TYR A 46 -7.26 -14.60 15.62
C TYR A 46 -6.54 -15.59 16.55
N SER A 47 -5.56 -15.10 17.31
CA SER A 47 -4.85 -15.88 18.34
C SER A 47 -5.81 -16.34 19.46
N ALA A 48 -5.47 -17.46 20.09
CA ALA A 48 -6.25 -17.99 21.21
C ALA A 48 -6.05 -17.18 22.50
N ASP A 49 -4.90 -16.53 22.65
CA ASP A 49 -4.46 -15.79 23.84
C ASP A 49 -4.63 -14.27 23.72
N GLY A 50 -4.98 -13.76 22.54
CA GLY A 50 -5.17 -12.34 22.27
C GLY A 50 -3.86 -11.57 22.05
N ASP A 51 -2.75 -12.26 21.72
CA ASP A 51 -1.50 -11.61 21.32
C ASP A 51 -1.51 -11.19 19.85
N ALA A 52 -2.21 -10.08 19.60
CA ALA A 52 -2.31 -9.46 18.28
C ALA A 52 -0.95 -9.11 17.65
N TRP A 53 0.09 -8.90 18.45
CA TRP A 53 1.39 -8.44 17.96
C TRP A 53 2.25 -9.56 17.39
N SER A 54 2.02 -10.80 17.85
CA SER A 54 2.79 -11.98 17.46
C SER A 54 2.03 -12.91 16.50
N TYR A 55 0.71 -12.74 16.35
CA TYR A 55 -0.12 -13.64 15.53
C TYR A 55 0.09 -13.50 14.01
N PHE A 56 0.09 -12.26 13.51
CA PHE A 56 0.25 -11.96 12.09
C PHE A 56 1.53 -11.13 11.91
N THR A 57 2.69 -11.78 11.98
CA THR A 57 3.98 -11.09 11.92
C THR A 57 4.29 -10.51 10.54
N HIS A 58 5.29 -9.62 10.46
CA HIS A 58 5.84 -9.13 9.20
C HIS A 58 6.26 -10.29 8.27
N ASP A 59 6.86 -11.35 8.82
CA ASP A 59 7.28 -12.51 8.03
C ASP A 59 6.09 -13.31 7.47
N HIS A 60 5.04 -13.48 8.27
CA HIS A 60 3.81 -14.12 7.79
C HIS A 60 3.13 -13.28 6.70
N ALA A 61 3.21 -11.95 6.76
CA ALA A 61 2.53 -11.06 5.82
C ALA A 61 2.93 -11.26 4.35
N ARG A 62 4.13 -11.78 4.07
CA ARG A 62 4.59 -12.17 2.72
C ARG A 62 3.72 -13.30 2.13
N SER A 63 3.41 -14.28 2.97
CA SER A 63 2.82 -15.55 2.55
C SER A 63 1.36 -15.74 3.00
N ARG A 64 0.87 -14.91 3.92
CA ARG A 64 -0.48 -14.96 4.49
C ARG A 64 -1.35 -13.84 3.94
N THR A 65 -2.55 -14.16 3.49
CA THR A 65 -3.52 -13.19 2.99
C THR A 65 -4.20 -12.43 4.14
N PHE A 66 -4.47 -11.15 3.94
CA PHE A 66 -5.17 -10.30 4.91
C PHE A 66 -6.68 -10.45 4.81
N ARG A 67 -7.37 -10.34 5.94
CA ARG A 67 -8.84 -10.37 5.97
C ARG A 67 -9.45 -8.97 5.83
N TRP A 68 -8.95 -8.01 6.62
CA TRP A 68 -9.64 -6.74 6.89
C TRP A 68 -9.06 -5.54 6.14
N GLY A 69 -7.88 -5.70 5.56
CA GLY A 69 -7.19 -4.67 4.79
C GLY A 69 -6.18 -5.30 3.84
N GLU A 70 -5.19 -4.50 3.45
CA GLU A 70 -4.02 -4.92 2.67
C GLU A 70 -2.88 -3.95 3.02
N ASP A 71 -1.64 -4.35 2.77
CA ASP A 71 -0.48 -3.46 2.83
C ASP A 71 0.37 -3.44 1.56
N GLY A 72 1.09 -2.33 1.37
CA GLY A 72 2.01 -2.16 0.24
C GLY A 72 2.74 -0.83 0.27
N ILE A 73 3.93 -0.77 -0.33
CA ILE A 73 4.70 0.47 -0.48
C ILE A 73 4.01 1.37 -1.51
N ALA A 74 3.75 2.64 -1.12
CA ALA A 74 3.10 3.66 -1.96
C ALA A 74 1.81 3.16 -2.63
N GLY A 75 1.02 2.36 -1.90
CA GLY A 75 -0.12 1.66 -2.46
C GLY A 75 -1.32 2.57 -2.76
N VAL A 76 -1.99 2.30 -3.88
CA VAL A 76 -3.20 2.97 -4.36
C VAL A 76 -4.32 1.94 -4.48
N SER A 77 -5.51 2.27 -3.98
CA SER A 77 -6.68 1.42 -4.12
C SER A 77 -7.95 2.23 -4.29
N ASP A 78 -9.04 1.54 -4.59
CA ASP A 78 -10.37 2.13 -4.51
C ASP A 78 -10.77 2.37 -3.04
N THR A 79 -11.77 3.22 -2.80
CA THR A 79 -12.23 3.56 -1.44
C THR A 79 -12.71 2.38 -0.59
N HIS A 80 -12.95 1.20 -1.19
CA HIS A 80 -13.34 -0.02 -0.48
C HIS A 80 -12.19 -1.02 -0.33
N GLY A 81 -10.97 -0.67 -0.74
CA GLY A 81 -9.78 -1.52 -0.65
C GLY A 81 -9.97 -2.88 -1.33
N ILE A 82 -10.67 -2.89 -2.47
CA ILE A 82 -10.98 -4.11 -3.22
C ILE A 82 -9.86 -4.39 -4.22
N GLN A 83 -9.52 -3.42 -5.08
CA GLN A 83 -8.39 -3.54 -6.01
C GLN A 83 -7.25 -2.66 -5.52
N ASN A 84 -6.09 -3.27 -5.32
CA ASN A 84 -4.91 -2.63 -4.76
C ASN A 84 -3.77 -2.67 -5.77
N ILE A 85 -3.03 -1.57 -5.86
CA ILE A 85 -1.87 -1.38 -6.71
C ILE A 85 -0.75 -0.94 -5.77
N ALA A 86 0.41 -1.57 -5.81
CA ALA A 86 1.57 -1.15 -5.02
C ALA A 86 2.86 -1.57 -5.71
N PHE A 87 3.98 -1.34 -5.01
CA PHE A 87 5.31 -1.52 -5.58
C PHE A 87 6.14 -2.44 -4.71
N ALA A 88 6.85 -3.36 -5.36
CA ALA A 88 7.85 -4.19 -4.73
C ALA A 88 9.22 -3.97 -5.37
N PHE A 89 10.27 -4.06 -4.55
CA PHE A 89 11.65 -3.81 -4.97
C PHE A 89 12.57 -4.93 -4.51
N TRP A 90 13.65 -5.15 -5.26
CA TRP A 90 14.74 -6.04 -4.84
C TRP A 90 16.08 -5.55 -5.38
N ASN A 91 17.07 -5.46 -4.50
CA ASN A 91 18.43 -5.01 -4.79
C ASN A 91 19.38 -6.15 -5.19
N GLY A 92 18.90 -7.40 -5.20
CA GLY A 92 19.74 -8.60 -5.43
C GLY A 92 20.40 -9.16 -4.16
N GLU A 93 20.36 -8.43 -3.05
CA GLU A 93 21.05 -8.75 -1.79
C GLU A 93 20.08 -9.11 -0.65
N ASP A 94 18.86 -8.56 -0.69
CA ASP A 94 17.82 -8.86 0.29
C ASP A 94 17.31 -10.30 0.14
N ASP A 95 17.00 -10.93 1.29
CA ASP A 95 16.49 -12.31 1.32
C ASP A 95 15.08 -12.46 0.71
N PHE A 96 14.36 -11.34 0.53
CA PHE A 96 13.01 -11.34 -0.01
C PHE A 96 12.65 -10.02 -0.70
N LEU A 97 11.57 -10.06 -1.49
CA LEU A 97 11.03 -8.87 -2.15
C LEU A 97 10.52 -7.87 -1.12
N LYS A 98 10.93 -6.61 -1.29
CA LYS A 98 10.48 -5.49 -0.48
C LYS A 98 9.10 -5.02 -0.95
N GLU A 99 8.05 -5.73 -0.56
CA GLU A 99 6.66 -5.41 -0.91
C GLU A 99 5.98 -4.44 0.09
N ARG A 100 6.52 -4.33 1.31
CA ARG A 100 5.94 -3.57 2.42
C ARG A 100 7.03 -2.95 3.28
N LEU A 101 6.69 -1.89 4.01
CA LEU A 101 7.63 -1.24 4.90
C LEU A 101 7.89 -2.11 6.14
N PHE A 102 9.15 -2.29 6.48
CA PHE A 102 9.55 -2.96 7.70
C PHE A 102 9.37 -2.06 8.92
N GLY A 103 9.07 -2.67 10.05
CA GLY A 103 8.96 -1.99 11.33
C GLY A 103 9.03 -2.97 12.47
N LEU A 104 8.93 -2.45 13.69
CA LEU A 104 8.87 -3.22 14.91
C LEU A 104 7.43 -3.31 15.39
N SER A 105 7.03 -4.47 15.91
CA SER A 105 5.80 -4.61 16.69
C SER A 105 5.96 -3.98 18.07
N ASN A 106 4.85 -3.80 18.78
CA ASN A 106 4.85 -3.21 20.11
C ASN A 106 5.83 -3.85 21.12
N PRO A 107 5.97 -5.20 21.21
CA PRO A 107 6.97 -5.81 22.09
C PRO A 107 8.41 -5.71 21.58
N GLN A 108 8.64 -5.44 20.29
CA GLN A 108 9.97 -5.35 19.70
C GLN A 108 10.59 -3.96 19.83
N GLY A 109 9.78 -2.90 19.83
CA GLY A 109 10.25 -1.52 19.92
C GLY A 109 10.30 -1.01 21.36
N ASN A 110 11.36 -0.27 21.71
CA ASN A 110 11.48 0.36 23.03
C ASN A 110 10.44 1.49 23.25
N HIS A 111 9.95 2.12 22.18
CA HIS A 111 8.84 3.09 22.19
C HIS A 111 7.55 2.56 21.54
N GLY A 112 7.44 1.23 21.36
CA GLY A 112 6.29 0.57 20.75
C GLY A 112 6.45 0.37 19.24
N GLU A 113 5.33 0.32 18.54
CA GLU A 113 5.30 0.13 17.08
C GLU A 113 6.01 1.30 16.36
N SER A 114 6.92 0.96 15.45
CA SER A 114 7.73 1.96 14.75
C SER A 114 8.19 1.43 13.40
N VAL A 115 7.94 2.17 12.31
CA VAL A 115 8.47 1.88 10.97
C VAL A 115 9.97 2.20 10.96
N LYS A 116 10.78 1.28 10.41
CA LYS A 116 12.25 1.38 10.40
C LYS A 116 12.80 1.55 8.98
N GLU A 117 12.02 2.22 8.13
CA GLU A 117 12.32 2.49 6.73
C GLU A 117 12.46 3.99 6.49
N ALA A 118 13.31 4.35 5.53
CA ALA A 118 13.47 5.74 5.11
C ALA A 118 12.53 6.06 3.93
N HIS A 119 11.36 6.63 4.23
CA HIS A 119 10.37 7.03 3.24
C HIS A 119 9.75 8.39 3.56
N PHE A 120 9.23 9.07 2.53
CA PHE A 120 8.71 10.43 2.65
C PHE A 120 7.47 10.63 1.77
N HIS A 121 6.42 11.19 2.37
CA HIS A 121 5.25 11.70 1.66
C HIS A 121 5.58 13.07 1.06
N VAL A 122 5.98 13.09 -0.21
CA VAL A 122 6.52 14.28 -0.86
C VAL A 122 5.39 15.21 -1.30
N ASP A 123 4.34 14.66 -1.90
CA ASP A 123 3.21 15.46 -2.42
C ASP A 123 1.92 14.64 -2.54
N ASN A 124 0.76 15.30 -2.38
CA ASN A 124 -0.55 14.66 -2.51
C ASN A 124 -1.71 15.68 -2.50
N THR A 125 -2.38 15.87 -3.63
CA THR A 125 -3.53 16.78 -3.70
C THR A 125 -4.78 16.23 -2.99
N PRO A 126 -5.72 17.08 -2.52
CA PRO A 126 -6.92 16.63 -1.81
C PRO A 126 -7.81 15.60 -2.53
N THR A 127 -7.82 15.62 -3.86
CA THR A 127 -8.52 14.64 -4.72
C THR A 127 -7.64 13.48 -5.15
N HIS A 128 -6.39 13.42 -4.70
CA HIS A 128 -5.40 12.42 -5.10
C HIS A 128 -5.18 12.41 -6.62
N SER A 129 -5.35 13.58 -7.26
CA SER A 129 -5.12 13.79 -8.70
C SER A 129 -3.63 13.81 -9.05
N TYR A 130 -2.79 14.14 -8.07
CA TYR A 130 -1.33 14.00 -8.10
C TYR A 130 -0.86 13.50 -6.74
N MET A 131 0.02 12.49 -6.74
CA MET A 131 0.66 11.95 -5.56
C MET A 131 2.13 11.66 -5.86
N LYS A 132 3.01 11.94 -4.90
CA LYS A 132 4.44 11.68 -4.99
C LYS A 132 4.97 11.12 -3.68
N PHE A 133 5.61 9.97 -3.77
CA PHE A 133 6.26 9.25 -2.69
C PHE A 133 7.74 9.12 -2.98
N LEU A 134 8.59 9.25 -1.95
CA LEU A 134 10.02 8.96 -2.04
C LEU A 134 10.35 7.81 -1.10
N TYR A 135 10.91 6.74 -1.65
CA TYR A 135 11.46 5.63 -0.89
C TYR A 135 12.98 5.57 -1.05
N LYS A 136 13.71 5.60 0.07
CA LYS A 136 15.18 5.46 0.08
C LYS A 136 15.53 4.00 0.35
N TYR A 137 15.86 3.28 -0.69
CA TYR A 137 16.11 1.84 -0.63
C TYR A 137 17.61 1.52 -0.66
N PRO A 138 18.18 0.85 0.36
CA PRO A 138 19.59 0.48 0.36
C PRO A 138 19.99 -0.45 -0.79
N GLN A 139 21.21 -0.27 -1.31
CA GLN A 139 21.81 -1.21 -2.27
C GLN A 139 22.40 -2.46 -1.59
N ARG A 140 22.69 -2.37 -0.29
CA ARG A 140 23.14 -3.49 0.55
C ARG A 140 21.96 -4.22 1.14
N LYS A 141 22.19 -5.47 1.56
CA LYS A 141 21.24 -6.25 2.35
C LYS A 141 20.73 -5.45 3.55
N PHE A 142 19.41 -5.37 3.67
CA PHE A 142 18.74 -4.62 4.71
C PHE A 142 18.99 -5.24 6.11
N PRO A 143 19.31 -4.45 7.15
CA PRO A 143 19.78 -4.95 8.43
C PRO A 143 18.63 -5.29 9.38
N TYR A 144 17.72 -6.18 8.97
CA TYR A 144 16.51 -6.53 9.73
C TYR A 144 16.84 -6.99 11.16
N GLN A 145 17.73 -7.97 11.32
CA GLN A 145 18.03 -8.58 12.61
C GLN A 145 18.77 -7.62 13.54
N ASP A 146 19.70 -6.80 13.01
CA ASP A 146 20.41 -5.79 13.80
C ASP A 146 19.44 -4.78 14.42
N ILE A 147 18.48 -4.29 13.62
CA ILE A 147 17.45 -3.35 14.10
C ILE A 147 16.59 -4.00 15.20
N ILE A 148 16.21 -5.27 15.05
CA ILE A 148 15.41 -6.00 16.05
C ILE A 148 16.22 -6.18 17.35
N ASP A 149 17.42 -6.74 17.25
CA ASP A 149 18.26 -7.10 18.40
C ASP A 149 18.68 -5.88 19.20
N GLU A 150 19.02 -4.78 18.53
CA GLU A 150 19.47 -3.57 19.19
C GLU A 150 18.32 -2.82 19.87
N ASN A 151 17.14 -2.72 19.23
CA ASN A 151 15.97 -2.13 19.89
C ASN A 151 15.49 -2.96 21.09
N ALA A 152 15.59 -4.30 21.03
CA ALA A 152 15.21 -5.17 22.14
C ALA A 152 16.08 -4.99 23.39
N LYS A 153 17.33 -4.52 23.23
CA LYS A 153 18.24 -4.23 24.36
C LYS A 153 17.99 -2.86 25.00
N ARG A 154 17.33 -1.94 24.30
CA ARG A 154 17.15 -0.56 24.74
C ARG A 154 15.98 -0.41 25.71
N SER A 155 16.17 0.46 26.68
CA SER A 155 15.12 0.89 27.59
C SER A 155 14.23 1.98 26.97
N ARG A 156 13.08 2.23 27.62
CA ARG A 156 12.16 3.32 27.24
C ARG A 156 12.77 4.73 27.40
N LEU A 157 13.87 4.86 28.12
CA LEU A 157 14.55 6.14 28.34
C LEU A 157 15.55 6.47 27.23
N GLU A 158 15.91 5.48 26.42
CA GLU A 158 16.86 5.63 25.32
C GLU A 158 16.12 6.00 24.03
N LYS A 159 16.84 6.63 23.10
CA LYS A 159 16.30 6.89 21.75
C LYS A 159 16.13 5.57 20.99
N GLU A 160 15.13 5.51 20.14
CA GLU A 160 14.97 4.39 19.22
C GLU A 160 16.21 4.20 18.35
N TYR A 161 16.56 2.95 18.05
CA TYR A 161 17.55 2.63 17.02
C TYR A 161 16.84 2.58 15.67
N GLN A 162 17.27 3.46 14.76
CA GLN A 162 16.68 3.66 13.44
C GLN A 162 17.61 3.15 12.35
N ILE A 163 17.09 2.97 11.13
CA ILE A 163 17.89 2.51 9.99
C ILE A 163 19.12 3.39 9.72
N LEU A 164 19.02 4.70 9.99
CA LEU A 164 20.14 5.63 9.85
C LEU A 164 21.29 5.34 10.81
N ASP A 165 21.01 4.76 11.97
CA ASP A 165 22.02 4.44 12.98
C ASP A 165 22.83 3.18 12.64
N THR A 166 22.36 2.37 11.68
CA THR A 166 23.02 1.12 11.24
C THR A 166 24.25 1.38 10.35
N GLY A 167 24.45 2.62 9.88
CA GLY A 167 25.49 2.97 8.93
C GLY A 167 25.23 2.50 7.49
N ILE A 168 24.06 1.94 7.19
CA ILE A 168 23.75 1.42 5.84
C ILE A 168 23.79 2.51 4.74
N PHE A 169 23.59 3.78 5.12
CA PHE A 169 23.62 4.92 4.21
C PHE A 169 24.96 5.66 4.16
N ASP A 170 25.96 5.29 4.96
CA ASP A 170 27.20 6.07 5.15
C ASP A 170 28.01 6.24 3.85
N ASP A 171 27.96 5.24 2.96
CA ASP A 171 28.68 5.23 1.68
C ASP A 171 27.85 5.78 0.51
N ASN A 172 26.69 6.40 0.79
CA ASN A 172 25.69 6.84 -0.21
C ASN A 172 25.17 5.71 -1.12
N ARG A 173 25.30 4.44 -0.72
CA ARG A 173 24.87 3.25 -1.48
C ARG A 173 23.37 2.97 -1.31
N TYR A 174 22.55 3.80 -1.94
CA TYR A 174 21.10 3.66 -1.92
C TYR A 174 20.45 4.16 -3.22
N TRP A 175 19.20 3.78 -3.39
CA TRP A 175 18.31 4.23 -4.45
C TRP A 175 17.38 5.33 -3.92
N ASP A 176 17.28 6.44 -4.63
CA ASP A 176 16.15 7.36 -4.47
C ASP A 176 15.05 6.94 -5.43
N ILE A 177 14.02 6.28 -4.92
CA ILE A 177 12.89 5.79 -5.71
C ILE A 177 11.73 6.76 -5.57
N PHE A 178 11.48 7.55 -6.59
CA PHE A 178 10.30 8.40 -6.71
C PHE A 178 9.18 7.59 -7.34
N ILE A 179 8.03 7.56 -6.66
CA ILE A 179 6.81 6.91 -7.15
C ILE A 179 5.77 8.01 -7.29
N GLU A 180 5.33 8.24 -8.52
CA GLU A 180 4.36 9.27 -8.87
C GLU A 180 3.10 8.61 -9.41
N THR A 181 1.96 9.07 -8.91
CA THR A 181 0.64 8.68 -9.40
C THR A 181 -0.11 9.94 -9.83
N ALA A 182 -0.67 9.92 -11.04
CA ALA A 182 -1.47 11.01 -11.58
C ALA A 182 -2.81 10.47 -12.10
N LYS A 183 -3.82 11.35 -12.12
CA LYS A 183 -5.10 11.08 -12.79
C LYS A 183 -5.19 11.86 -14.09
N GLU A 184 -5.82 11.26 -15.09
CA GLU A 184 -6.12 11.95 -16.35
C GLU A 184 -7.00 13.18 -16.12
N ALA A 185 -6.90 14.16 -17.03
CA ALA A 185 -7.60 15.43 -16.86
C ALA A 185 -9.12 15.28 -16.88
N ASP A 186 -9.61 14.40 -17.77
CA ASP A 186 -11.03 14.27 -18.06
C ASP A 186 -11.67 13.01 -17.47
N ASP A 187 -10.90 12.16 -16.79
CA ASP A 187 -11.40 10.89 -16.27
C ASP A 187 -10.76 10.54 -14.92
N GLU A 188 -11.55 10.57 -13.86
CA GLU A 188 -11.12 10.25 -12.49
C GLU A 188 -10.79 8.77 -12.28
N GLU A 189 -11.15 7.93 -13.23
CA GLU A 189 -11.00 6.48 -13.21
C GLU A 189 -9.72 6.00 -13.90
N GLU A 190 -8.97 6.91 -14.53
CA GLU A 190 -7.74 6.64 -15.27
C GLU A 190 -6.53 7.03 -14.40
N LEU A 191 -5.71 6.04 -14.05
CA LEU A 191 -4.55 6.21 -13.19
C LEU A 191 -3.27 6.02 -14.00
N LEU A 192 -2.34 6.94 -13.87
CA LEU A 192 -1.01 6.91 -14.46
C LEU A 192 0.02 6.75 -13.36
N PHE A 193 1.01 5.91 -13.60
CA PHE A 193 2.07 5.65 -12.65
C PHE A 193 3.43 5.81 -13.32
N ARG A 194 4.33 6.50 -12.63
CA ARG A 194 5.73 6.65 -13.02
C ARG A 194 6.62 6.40 -11.81
N VAL A 195 7.54 5.46 -11.97
CA VAL A 195 8.57 5.14 -10.97
C VAL A 195 9.91 5.51 -11.55
N ILE A 196 10.68 6.35 -10.86
CA ILE A 196 12.04 6.70 -11.23
C ILE A 196 12.97 6.39 -10.06
N ALA A 197 13.87 5.42 -10.25
CA ALA A 197 14.84 5.00 -9.25
C ALA A 197 16.24 5.51 -9.63
N TYR A 198 16.74 6.51 -8.92
CA TYR A 198 18.08 7.06 -9.12
C TYR A 198 19.13 6.28 -8.32
N ASN A 199 20.21 5.87 -8.97
CA ASN A 199 21.38 5.32 -8.28
C ASN A 199 22.18 6.48 -7.65
N ARG A 200 22.16 6.58 -6.31
CA ARG A 200 22.98 7.56 -5.57
C ARG A 200 24.35 7.02 -5.16
N GLY A 201 24.56 5.72 -5.34
CA GLY A 201 25.80 5.03 -5.02
C GLY A 201 26.95 5.41 -5.94
N PRO A 202 28.19 5.14 -5.52
CA PRO A 202 29.39 5.40 -6.30
C PRO A 202 29.64 4.36 -7.41
N GLU A 203 28.92 3.24 -7.41
CA GLU A 203 29.10 2.11 -8.32
C GLU A 203 27.79 1.71 -8.99
N PRO A 204 27.83 1.06 -10.17
CA PRO A 204 26.67 0.42 -10.76
C PRO A 204 26.01 -0.56 -9.78
N ALA A 205 24.68 -0.65 -9.81
CA ALA A 205 23.93 -1.52 -8.91
C ALA A 205 22.72 -2.15 -9.60
N HIS A 206 22.41 -3.38 -9.23
CA HIS A 206 21.23 -4.09 -9.72
C HIS A 206 19.96 -3.61 -9.00
N LEU A 207 18.86 -3.54 -9.74
CA LEU A 207 17.55 -3.22 -9.19
C LEU A 207 16.46 -3.99 -9.93
N HIS A 208 15.50 -4.49 -9.18
CA HIS A 208 14.29 -5.09 -9.72
C HIS A 208 13.12 -4.24 -9.22
N ILE A 209 12.28 -3.79 -10.16
CA ILE A 209 11.07 -3.02 -9.88
C ILE A 209 9.88 -3.88 -10.29
N VAL A 210 8.96 -4.10 -9.36
CA VAL A 210 7.85 -5.03 -9.53
C VAL A 210 6.54 -4.34 -9.11
N PRO A 211 5.92 -3.50 -9.96
CA PRO A 211 4.58 -3.03 -9.71
C PRO A 211 3.62 -4.22 -9.77
N HIS A 212 2.73 -4.31 -8.79
CA HIS A 212 1.76 -5.40 -8.70
C HIS A 212 0.36 -4.89 -8.42
N VAL A 213 -0.62 -5.65 -8.89
CA VAL A 213 -2.05 -5.37 -8.72
C VAL A 213 -2.73 -6.63 -8.23
N TRP A 214 -3.57 -6.50 -7.20
CA TRP A 214 -4.30 -7.63 -6.65
C TRP A 214 -5.65 -7.24 -6.09
N PHE A 215 -6.51 -8.24 -6.01
CA PHE A 215 -7.76 -8.11 -5.27
C PHE A 215 -7.58 -8.55 -3.82
N ARG A 216 -8.07 -7.74 -2.87
CA ARG A 216 -8.19 -8.16 -1.48
C ARG A 216 -9.06 -9.40 -1.42
N ASN A 217 -8.60 -10.41 -0.70
CA ASN A 217 -9.32 -11.67 -0.64
C ASN A 217 -10.60 -11.51 0.18
N THR A 218 -11.75 -11.66 -0.49
CA THR A 218 -13.08 -11.63 0.14
C THR A 218 -13.83 -12.95 -0.01
N TRP A 219 -13.25 -13.93 -0.71
CA TRP A 219 -13.92 -15.16 -1.13
C TRP A 219 -13.52 -16.39 -0.29
N SER A 220 -12.34 -16.39 0.34
CA SER A 220 -11.83 -17.55 1.08
C SER A 220 -12.39 -17.70 2.50
N TRP A 221 -13.21 -16.75 2.98
CA TRP A 221 -13.59 -16.65 4.40
C TRP A 221 -14.92 -17.31 4.79
N GLY A 222 -15.74 -17.74 3.82
CA GLY A 222 -16.97 -18.49 4.09
C GLY A 222 -18.22 -17.66 4.42
N ASP A 223 -18.23 -16.35 4.15
CA ASP A 223 -19.42 -15.50 4.31
C ASP A 223 -20.58 -15.92 3.36
N GLU A 224 -21.82 -15.81 3.85
CA GLU A 224 -23.05 -16.27 3.14
C GLU A 224 -23.28 -15.62 1.76
N LYS A 225 -22.73 -14.43 1.54
CA LYS A 225 -22.68 -13.80 0.22
C LYS A 225 -21.38 -14.20 -0.47
N LYS A 226 -21.38 -15.37 -1.14
CA LYS A 226 -20.31 -15.72 -2.08
C LYS A 226 -20.16 -14.58 -3.09
N GLN A 227 -19.18 -13.72 -2.88
CA GLN A 227 -18.79 -12.74 -3.87
C GLN A 227 -18.16 -13.52 -5.01
N GLU A 228 -18.54 -13.19 -6.25
CA GLU A 228 -17.89 -13.77 -7.42
C GLU A 228 -16.40 -13.47 -7.34
N ARG A 229 -15.60 -14.53 -7.43
CA ARG A 229 -14.15 -14.42 -7.40
C ARG A 229 -13.70 -13.53 -8.57
N PRO A 230 -12.95 -12.45 -8.32
CA PRO A 230 -12.47 -11.61 -9.40
C PRO A 230 -11.41 -12.33 -10.21
N SER A 231 -11.09 -11.78 -11.38
CA SER A 231 -10.05 -12.35 -12.24
C SER A 231 -9.15 -11.27 -12.82
N ILE A 232 -7.90 -11.63 -13.04
CA ILE A 232 -6.91 -10.88 -13.77
C ILE A 232 -6.29 -11.83 -14.77
N LYS A 233 -6.29 -11.48 -16.05
CA LYS A 233 -5.77 -12.30 -17.14
C LYS A 233 -4.86 -11.50 -18.06
N LYS A 234 -3.89 -12.15 -18.67
CA LYS A 234 -3.09 -11.54 -19.73
C LYS A 234 -3.94 -11.33 -20.98
N GLU A 235 -3.99 -10.10 -21.47
CA GLU A 235 -4.76 -9.69 -22.65
C GLU A 235 -3.83 -9.33 -23.83
N GLY A 236 -2.57 -8.98 -23.55
CA GLY A 236 -1.54 -8.69 -24.53
C GLY A 236 -0.12 -8.88 -23.94
N PRO A 237 0.95 -8.60 -24.70
CA PRO A 237 2.32 -8.76 -24.23
C PRO A 237 2.62 -8.00 -22.93
N MET A 238 2.12 -6.76 -22.86
CA MET A 238 2.32 -5.82 -21.75
C MET A 238 0.97 -5.32 -21.16
N VAL A 239 -0.12 -6.05 -21.42
CA VAL A 239 -1.47 -5.65 -20.99
C VAL A 239 -2.12 -6.79 -20.22
N ALA A 240 -2.60 -6.48 -19.01
CA ALA A 240 -3.44 -7.37 -18.20
C ALA A 240 -4.86 -6.78 -18.10
N LYS A 241 -5.88 -7.64 -18.19
CA LYS A 241 -7.27 -7.28 -17.95
C LYS A 241 -7.68 -7.76 -16.56
N SER A 242 -8.22 -6.88 -15.73
CA SER A 242 -8.85 -7.24 -14.46
C SER A 242 -10.37 -7.06 -14.51
N GLU A 243 -11.11 -7.97 -13.90
CA GLU A 243 -12.57 -7.98 -13.86
C GLU A 243 -13.07 -8.24 -12.43
N HIS A 244 -13.93 -7.34 -11.94
CA HIS A 244 -14.59 -7.46 -10.65
C HIS A 244 -16.02 -6.93 -10.74
N SER A 245 -16.97 -7.60 -10.09
CA SER A 245 -18.42 -7.32 -10.18
C SER A 245 -18.82 -5.87 -9.87
N THR A 246 -18.13 -5.19 -8.94
CA THR A 246 -18.41 -3.80 -8.56
C THR A 246 -17.49 -2.75 -9.20
N ILE A 247 -16.23 -3.09 -9.48
CA ILE A 247 -15.26 -2.15 -10.07
C ILE A 247 -15.42 -2.10 -11.59
N GLY A 248 -15.92 -3.19 -12.18
CA GLY A 248 -16.01 -3.40 -13.61
C GLY A 248 -14.71 -3.93 -14.19
N GLU A 249 -14.62 -3.87 -15.50
CA GLU A 249 -13.43 -4.24 -16.25
C GLU A 249 -12.40 -3.09 -16.23
N ARG A 250 -11.12 -3.45 -16.11
CA ARG A 250 -9.98 -2.55 -16.23
C ARG A 250 -8.84 -3.20 -17.00
N PHE A 251 -8.02 -2.38 -17.62
CA PHE A 251 -6.81 -2.77 -18.31
C PHE A 251 -5.62 -2.10 -17.62
N VAL A 252 -4.58 -2.88 -17.37
CA VAL A 252 -3.31 -2.38 -16.86
C VAL A 252 -2.26 -2.56 -17.97
N SER A 253 -1.83 -1.45 -18.54
CA SER A 253 -0.91 -1.40 -19.67
C SER A 253 0.45 -0.86 -19.23
N PHE A 254 1.51 -1.60 -19.53
CA PHE A 254 2.88 -1.27 -19.17
C PHE A 254 3.66 -0.80 -20.41
N ALA A 255 4.56 0.17 -20.22
CA ALA A 255 5.54 0.56 -21.24
C ALA A 255 6.86 -0.16 -21.01
N PRO A 256 7.65 -0.43 -22.07
CA PRO A 256 9.05 -0.81 -21.90
C PRO A 256 9.81 0.29 -21.14
N SER A 257 10.88 -0.09 -20.45
CA SER A 257 11.77 0.86 -19.81
C SER A 257 12.99 1.11 -20.70
N PRO A 258 13.48 2.36 -20.79
CA PRO A 258 14.71 2.66 -21.53
C PRO A 258 15.89 1.79 -21.06
N PRO A 259 16.86 1.51 -21.94
CA PRO A 259 18.07 0.81 -21.55
C PRO A 259 18.82 1.57 -20.45
N VAL A 260 19.51 0.82 -19.60
CA VAL A 260 20.43 1.35 -18.59
C VAL A 260 21.85 0.83 -18.86
N GLY A 261 22.86 1.65 -18.57
CA GLY A 261 24.25 1.27 -18.76
C GLY A 261 24.63 1.04 -20.22
N SER A 262 25.35 -0.06 -20.49
CA SER A 262 25.90 -0.35 -21.82
C SER A 262 24.98 -1.17 -22.73
N SER A 263 23.72 -1.41 -22.32
CA SER A 263 22.72 -2.12 -23.14
C SER A 263 22.10 -1.15 -24.14
N ASP A 264 21.85 -1.61 -25.37
CA ASP A 264 21.05 -0.86 -26.35
C ASP A 264 19.57 -1.30 -26.35
N ASP A 265 19.26 -2.45 -25.74
CA ASP A 265 17.91 -3.00 -25.70
C ASP A 265 17.10 -2.45 -24.52
N ASP A 266 15.86 -2.04 -24.80
CA ASP A 266 14.87 -1.68 -23.79
C ASP A 266 14.59 -2.83 -22.82
N ILE A 267 14.39 -2.51 -21.54
CA ILE A 267 14.02 -3.47 -20.52
C ILE A 267 12.52 -3.74 -20.61
N GLN A 268 12.16 -4.95 -21.02
CA GLN A 268 10.77 -5.39 -21.19
C GLN A 268 10.19 -5.94 -19.88
N PRO A 269 8.92 -5.62 -19.53
CA PRO A 269 8.27 -6.21 -18.38
C PRO A 269 7.91 -7.68 -18.60
N GLN A 270 8.24 -8.54 -17.63
CA GLN A 270 7.69 -9.88 -17.56
C GLN A 270 6.40 -9.87 -16.72
N LEU A 271 5.25 -10.05 -17.37
CA LEU A 271 3.98 -10.22 -16.67
C LEU A 271 3.91 -11.60 -15.99
N MET A 272 3.57 -11.61 -14.71
CA MET A 272 3.46 -12.80 -13.87
C MET A 272 2.13 -12.80 -13.12
N PHE A 273 1.52 -13.97 -12.96
CA PHE A 273 0.18 -14.14 -12.39
C PHE A 273 0.19 -15.18 -11.27
N THR A 274 -0.64 -14.95 -10.25
CA THR A 274 -0.85 -15.85 -9.11
C THR A 274 -2.19 -15.56 -8.43
N GLU A 275 -2.49 -16.27 -7.36
CA GLU A 275 -3.64 -16.00 -6.50
C GLU A 275 -3.23 -15.26 -5.23
N ASN A 276 -4.10 -14.38 -4.73
CA ASN A 276 -3.98 -13.78 -3.39
C ASN A 276 -4.49 -14.77 -2.31
N GLU A 277 -3.95 -15.99 -2.30
CA GLU A 277 -4.27 -17.05 -1.34
C GLU A 277 -3.08 -17.30 -0.41
N SER A 278 -3.37 -17.67 0.84
CA SER A 278 -2.32 -17.97 1.81
C SER A 278 -1.52 -19.20 1.40
N ASN A 279 -0.20 -19.15 1.59
CA ASN A 279 0.67 -20.32 1.42
C ASN A 279 0.58 -21.22 2.66
N ASN A 280 -0.48 -22.00 2.74
CA ASN A 280 -0.77 -22.92 3.84
C ASN A 280 0.38 -23.91 4.11
N LYS A 281 1.04 -24.37 3.05
CA LYS A 281 2.17 -25.30 3.15
C LYS A 281 3.35 -24.69 3.89
N PHE A 282 3.68 -23.44 3.60
CA PHE A 282 4.76 -22.73 4.26
C PHE A 282 4.38 -22.32 5.69
N LEU A 283 3.17 -21.80 5.89
CA LEU A 283 2.73 -21.23 7.16
C LEU A 283 2.34 -22.28 8.21
N TRP A 284 1.65 -23.34 7.78
CA TRP A 284 0.99 -24.32 8.67
C TRP A 284 1.30 -25.77 8.32
N GLY A 285 2.10 -26.04 7.27
CA GLY A 285 2.42 -27.40 6.84
C GLY A 285 1.25 -28.16 6.21
N THR A 286 0.16 -27.47 5.85
CA THR A 286 -1.04 -28.06 5.23
C THR A 286 -1.03 -27.87 3.71
N GLU A 287 -1.83 -28.65 2.98
CA GLU A 287 -1.89 -28.50 1.53
C GLU A 287 -2.52 -27.16 1.12
N ASN A 288 -2.01 -26.59 0.02
CA ASN A 288 -2.60 -25.41 -0.60
C ASN A 288 -3.74 -25.85 -1.53
N ASP A 289 -4.82 -25.08 -1.58
CA ASP A 289 -5.92 -25.32 -2.54
C ASP A 289 -5.48 -25.12 -4.00
N THR A 290 -4.44 -24.31 -4.20
CA THR A 290 -3.80 -24.00 -5.48
C THR A 290 -2.28 -23.97 -5.32
N PRO A 291 -1.50 -24.41 -6.31
CA PRO A 291 -0.03 -24.25 -6.26
C PRO A 291 0.43 -22.79 -6.36
N TYR A 292 -0.40 -21.90 -6.92
CA TYR A 292 -0.07 -20.49 -7.16
C TYR A 292 -0.65 -19.63 -6.03
N VAL A 293 0.20 -19.28 -5.06
CA VAL A 293 -0.18 -18.58 -3.82
C VAL A 293 0.47 -17.19 -3.72
N LYS A 294 0.11 -16.42 -2.69
CA LYS A 294 0.42 -14.98 -2.54
C LYS A 294 1.91 -14.62 -2.71
N ASP A 295 2.81 -15.49 -2.24
CA ASP A 295 4.26 -15.29 -2.26
C ASP A 295 4.95 -15.78 -3.56
N ALA A 296 4.18 -16.16 -4.58
CA ALA A 296 4.72 -16.70 -5.84
C ALA A 296 5.78 -15.81 -6.49
N PHE A 297 5.60 -14.48 -6.48
CA PHE A 297 6.57 -13.56 -7.08
C PHE A 297 7.89 -13.54 -6.32
N HIS A 298 7.83 -13.68 -4.99
CA HIS A 298 9.03 -13.78 -4.17
C HIS A 298 9.80 -15.06 -4.50
N ARG A 299 9.11 -16.20 -4.53
CA ARG A 299 9.72 -17.50 -4.90
C ARG A 299 10.26 -17.51 -6.33
N HIS A 300 9.57 -16.84 -7.26
CA HIS A 300 10.02 -16.76 -8.65
C HIS A 300 11.25 -15.88 -8.85
N ILE A 301 11.27 -14.68 -8.28
CA ILE A 301 12.35 -13.70 -8.50
C ILE A 301 13.57 -14.00 -7.63
N VAL A 302 13.37 -14.27 -6.34
CA VAL A 302 14.45 -14.37 -5.34
C VAL A 302 14.94 -15.80 -5.18
N GLU A 303 14.03 -16.79 -5.17
CA GLU A 303 14.39 -18.21 -5.02
C GLU A 303 14.55 -18.95 -6.37
N GLU A 304 14.32 -18.24 -7.48
CA GLU A 304 14.39 -18.76 -8.85
C GLU A 304 13.44 -19.95 -9.14
N GLU A 305 12.36 -20.09 -8.36
CA GLU A 305 11.35 -21.15 -8.53
C GLU A 305 10.44 -20.83 -9.74
N LYS A 306 10.84 -21.30 -10.93
CA LYS A 306 10.10 -21.04 -12.19
C LYS A 306 8.64 -21.52 -12.17
N GLY A 307 8.34 -22.58 -11.41
CA GLY A 307 7.00 -23.15 -11.29
C GLY A 307 6.07 -22.44 -10.31
N ALA A 308 6.54 -21.38 -9.62
CA ALA A 308 5.74 -20.69 -8.61
C ALA A 308 4.62 -19.82 -9.19
N ILE A 309 4.76 -19.34 -10.43
CA ILE A 309 3.78 -18.48 -11.12
C ILE A 309 2.83 -19.30 -11.99
N ASN A 310 1.62 -18.79 -12.21
CA ASN A 310 0.62 -19.47 -13.03
C ASN A 310 0.98 -19.39 -14.53
N PRO A 311 1.30 -20.51 -15.21
CA PRO A 311 1.63 -20.52 -16.63
C PRO A 311 0.44 -20.18 -17.53
N ASP A 312 -0.80 -20.30 -17.03
CA ASP A 312 -2.01 -19.94 -17.76
C ASP A 312 -2.24 -18.41 -17.81
N ASN A 313 -1.37 -17.63 -17.16
CA ASN A 313 -1.40 -16.17 -17.12
C ASN A 313 -2.74 -15.60 -16.61
N GLU A 314 -3.29 -16.24 -15.58
CA GLU A 314 -4.51 -15.80 -14.89
C GLU A 314 -4.39 -15.91 -13.37
N GLY A 315 -5.18 -15.12 -12.65
CA GLY A 315 -5.37 -15.25 -11.21
C GLY A 315 -6.05 -14.05 -10.58
N THR A 316 -5.88 -13.84 -9.28
CA THR A 316 -6.43 -12.68 -8.53
C THR A 316 -5.35 -11.65 -8.15
N LYS A 317 -4.08 -11.96 -8.42
CA LYS A 317 -2.91 -11.10 -8.21
C LYS A 317 -1.98 -11.23 -9.42
N PHE A 318 -1.47 -10.10 -9.93
CA PHE A 318 -0.47 -10.11 -10.99
C PHE A 318 0.60 -9.04 -10.73
N ALA A 319 1.75 -9.19 -11.38
CA ALA A 319 2.84 -8.23 -11.33
C ALA A 319 3.53 -8.09 -12.68
N ALA A 320 4.16 -6.95 -12.91
CA ALA A 320 5.08 -6.73 -14.02
C ALA A 320 6.50 -6.64 -13.47
N TRP A 321 7.38 -7.57 -13.82
CA TRP A 321 8.76 -7.57 -13.36
C TRP A 321 9.69 -6.89 -14.37
N TYR A 322 10.30 -5.78 -13.95
CA TYR A 322 11.40 -5.12 -14.64
C TYR A 322 12.72 -5.46 -13.95
N ALA A 323 13.64 -6.09 -14.67
CA ALA A 323 14.95 -6.45 -14.17
C ALA A 323 16.02 -5.51 -14.75
N PHE A 324 16.58 -4.64 -13.91
CA PHE A 324 17.72 -3.78 -14.23
C PHE A 324 19.02 -4.44 -13.77
N ASN A 325 19.24 -5.67 -14.24
CA ASN A 325 20.39 -6.51 -13.93
C ASN A 325 21.22 -6.87 -15.18
N ASN A 326 20.95 -6.21 -16.31
CA ASN A 326 21.77 -6.34 -17.52
C ASN A 326 23.13 -5.66 -17.29
N GLY A 327 24.21 -6.32 -17.70
CA GLY A 327 25.57 -5.79 -17.53
C GLY A 327 25.96 -5.65 -16.05
N GLU A 328 26.38 -4.45 -15.65
CA GLU A 328 26.73 -4.11 -14.26
C GLU A 328 25.55 -3.46 -13.49
N GLY A 329 24.35 -3.38 -14.09
CA GLY A 329 23.19 -2.70 -13.53
C GLY A 329 23.08 -1.23 -13.92
N VAL A 330 22.33 -0.44 -13.14
CA VAL A 330 22.16 1.00 -13.39
C VAL A 330 23.42 1.74 -12.94
N PRO A 331 24.11 2.50 -13.82
CA PRO A 331 25.30 3.25 -13.46
C PRO A 331 25.06 4.34 -12.39
N PRO A 332 26.13 4.82 -11.72
CA PRO A 332 26.07 5.93 -10.78
C PRO A 332 25.46 7.19 -11.41
N GLY A 333 24.47 7.80 -10.74
CA GLY A 333 23.81 9.02 -11.20
C GLY A 333 22.78 8.82 -12.32
N GLU A 334 22.71 7.63 -12.93
CA GLU A 334 21.64 7.25 -13.84
C GLU A 334 20.39 6.77 -13.09
N CYS A 335 19.32 6.51 -13.82
CA CYS A 335 18.05 6.08 -13.24
C CYS A 335 17.36 4.99 -14.06
N ALA A 336 16.64 4.12 -13.35
CA ALA A 336 15.69 3.18 -13.93
C ALA A 336 14.28 3.81 -13.92
N VAL A 337 13.53 3.68 -15.02
CA VAL A 337 12.21 4.31 -15.18
C VAL A 337 11.15 3.28 -15.54
N VAL A 338 10.07 3.18 -14.78
CA VAL A 338 8.94 2.28 -15.07
C VAL A 338 7.66 3.11 -15.19
N ARG A 339 6.91 2.89 -16.27
CA ARG A 339 5.65 3.58 -16.55
C ARG A 339 4.52 2.58 -16.82
N PHE A 340 3.34 2.85 -16.26
CA PHE A 340 2.13 2.08 -16.57
C PHE A 340 0.87 2.88 -16.30
N ARG A 341 -0.24 2.42 -16.90
CA ARG A 341 -1.57 3.01 -16.79
C ARG A 341 -2.58 1.96 -16.35
N VAL A 342 -3.54 2.36 -15.53
CA VAL A 342 -4.76 1.58 -15.22
C VAL A 342 -5.95 2.33 -15.80
N SER A 343 -6.66 1.67 -16.71
CA SER A 343 -7.69 2.28 -17.56
C SER A 343 -8.96 1.46 -17.63
N ARG A 344 -10.10 2.07 -17.98
CA ARG A 344 -11.30 1.35 -18.44
C ARG A 344 -11.21 0.96 -19.92
N LYS A 345 -10.33 1.60 -20.67
CA LYS A 345 -10.16 1.41 -22.10
C LYS A 345 -8.98 0.48 -22.34
N LYS A 346 -9.14 -0.42 -23.30
CA LYS A 346 -8.03 -1.23 -23.77
C LYS A 346 -7.14 -0.37 -24.67
N GLU A 347 -5.91 -0.16 -24.23
CA GLU A 347 -4.86 0.46 -25.03
C GLU A 347 -3.73 -0.56 -25.24
N GLU A 348 -3.37 -0.81 -26.50
CA GLU A 348 -2.36 -1.80 -26.84
C GLU A 348 -0.94 -1.32 -26.56
N ALA A 349 -0.70 -0.01 -26.70
CA ALA A 349 0.58 0.62 -26.43
C ALA A 349 0.36 1.87 -25.58
N LEU A 350 1.23 2.04 -24.59
CA LEU A 350 1.25 3.21 -23.75
C LEU A 350 2.16 4.27 -24.38
N ASP A 351 1.63 5.47 -24.60
CA ASP A 351 2.42 6.61 -25.05
C ASP A 351 3.12 7.22 -23.83
N GLU A 352 4.43 7.03 -23.75
CA GLU A 352 5.25 7.47 -22.61
C GLU A 352 5.37 8.98 -22.51
N GLU A 353 5.42 9.69 -23.64
CA GLU A 353 5.53 11.14 -23.69
C GLU A 353 4.23 11.77 -23.19
N VAL A 354 3.09 11.28 -23.66
CA VAL A 354 1.77 11.72 -23.18
C VAL A 354 1.60 11.43 -21.69
N LEU A 355 2.04 10.27 -21.21
CA LEU A 355 1.98 9.94 -19.78
C LEU A 355 2.82 10.93 -18.95
N ASP A 356 4.05 11.19 -19.38
CA ASP A 356 4.95 12.12 -18.69
C ASP A 356 4.39 13.54 -18.69
N ASP A 357 3.82 14.00 -19.80
CA ASP A 357 3.17 15.31 -19.93
C ASP A 357 2.00 15.46 -18.96
N VAL A 358 1.15 14.43 -18.82
CA VAL A 358 0.02 14.46 -17.87
C VAL A 358 0.53 14.51 -16.43
N ILE A 359 1.58 13.76 -16.09
CA ILE A 359 2.17 13.80 -14.74
C ILE A 359 2.72 15.20 -14.44
N GLU A 360 3.47 15.80 -15.36
CA GLU A 360 4.01 17.15 -15.18
C GLU A 360 2.90 18.21 -15.12
N GLN A 361 1.82 18.05 -15.91
CA GLN A 361 0.66 18.92 -15.82
C GLN A 361 -0.03 18.82 -14.45
N ARG A 362 -0.21 17.60 -13.92
CA ARG A 362 -0.79 17.37 -12.59
C ARG A 362 0.07 17.95 -11.47
N ARG A 363 1.39 17.85 -11.61
CA ARG A 363 2.35 18.50 -10.70
C ARG A 363 2.21 20.03 -10.74
N ALA A 364 2.15 20.64 -11.92
CA ALA A 364 1.97 22.09 -12.05
C ALA A 364 0.64 22.58 -11.47
N GLU A 365 -0.43 21.81 -11.60
CA GLU A 365 -1.72 22.11 -10.97
C GLU A 365 -1.70 21.97 -9.45
N ALA A 366 -0.93 21.01 -8.92
CA ALA A 366 -0.68 20.90 -7.49
C ALA A 366 0.11 22.12 -6.97
N ASP A 367 1.13 22.57 -7.73
CA ASP A 367 1.88 23.78 -7.42
C ASP A 367 0.95 25.01 -7.36
N ASP A 368 0.07 25.19 -8.34
CA ASP A 368 -0.93 26.28 -8.38
C ASP A 368 -1.90 26.21 -7.18
N PHE A 369 -2.43 25.01 -6.87
CA PHE A 369 -3.33 24.81 -5.73
C PHE A 369 -2.70 25.18 -4.38
N TYR A 370 -1.49 24.67 -4.09
CA TYR A 370 -0.82 24.96 -2.83
C TYR A 370 -0.33 26.40 -2.75
N TYR A 371 0.05 27.01 -3.88
CA TYR A 371 0.35 28.42 -3.94
C TYR A 371 -0.88 29.27 -3.59
N HIS A 372 -2.05 28.91 -4.13
CA HIS A 372 -3.31 29.61 -3.85
C HIS A 372 -3.75 29.50 -2.38
N LEU A 373 -3.50 28.35 -1.73
CA LEU A 373 -3.92 28.10 -0.35
C LEU A 373 -3.30 29.08 0.65
N ASN A 374 -2.06 29.52 0.41
CA ASN A 374 -1.37 30.49 1.28
C ASN A 374 -0.72 31.61 0.46
N PRO A 375 -1.47 32.68 0.14
CA PRO A 375 -0.99 33.77 -0.70
C PRO A 375 -0.05 34.74 0.03
N LEU A 376 0.20 34.56 1.34
CA LEU A 376 1.07 35.43 2.12
C LEU A 376 2.54 35.24 1.72
N PRO A 377 3.39 36.28 1.80
CA PRO A 377 4.81 36.15 1.54
C PRO A 377 5.46 35.20 2.55
N MET A 378 5.94 34.07 2.04
CA MET A 378 6.58 33.00 2.78
C MET A 378 7.74 32.47 1.94
N SER A 379 8.87 32.13 2.58
CA SER A 379 10.00 31.48 1.91
C SER A 379 9.60 30.12 1.34
N ASP A 380 10.20 29.72 0.22
CA ASP A 380 9.90 28.45 -0.46
C ASP A 380 10.09 27.23 0.47
N ASP A 381 11.06 27.27 1.38
CA ASP A 381 11.29 26.20 2.36
C ASP A 381 10.09 25.97 3.29
N LEU A 382 9.50 27.04 3.82
CA LEU A 382 8.33 26.96 4.70
C LEU A 382 7.08 26.50 3.92
N ARG A 383 6.96 26.90 2.64
CA ARG A 383 5.89 26.42 1.75
C ARG A 383 6.03 24.91 1.51
N ASN A 384 7.25 24.43 1.28
CA ASN A 384 7.53 23.02 1.09
C ASN A 384 7.24 22.21 2.36
N ILE A 385 7.61 22.73 3.55
CA ILE A 385 7.25 22.10 4.83
C ILE A 385 5.73 22.01 4.99
N GLN A 386 5.01 23.09 4.68
CA GLN A 386 3.55 23.10 4.75
C GLN A 386 2.92 22.09 3.77
N ARG A 387 3.41 22.04 2.52
CA ARG A 387 2.94 21.09 1.51
C ARG A 387 3.19 19.64 1.91
N GLN A 388 4.38 19.32 2.40
CA GLN A 388 4.69 17.96 2.88
C GLN A 388 3.85 17.58 4.10
N ALA A 389 3.57 18.51 5.01
CA ALA A 389 2.65 18.26 6.13
C ALA A 389 1.22 17.94 5.64
N PHE A 390 0.72 18.65 4.62
CA PHE A 390 -0.55 18.29 3.98
C PHE A 390 -0.48 16.94 3.28
N SER A 391 0.62 16.68 2.55
CA SER A 391 0.86 15.42 1.85
C SER A 391 0.80 14.24 2.81
N GLY A 392 1.51 14.30 3.94
CA GLY A 392 1.49 13.25 4.97
C GLY A 392 0.08 12.96 5.47
N MET A 393 -0.74 13.99 5.76
CA MET A 393 -2.14 13.78 6.15
C MET A 393 -2.97 13.09 5.05
N MET A 394 -2.71 13.39 3.78
CA MET A 394 -3.44 12.80 2.66
C MET A 394 -3.02 11.34 2.40
N TRP A 395 -1.73 11.03 2.53
CA TRP A 395 -1.20 9.66 2.44
C TRP A 395 -1.65 8.78 3.62
N CYS A 396 -1.93 9.36 4.78
CA CYS A 396 -2.49 8.64 5.93
C CYS A 396 -4.01 8.38 5.83
N LYS A 397 -4.69 8.76 4.74
CA LYS A 397 -6.07 8.35 4.50
C LYS A 397 -6.07 6.89 4.06
N GLN A 398 -6.18 5.98 5.00
CA GLN A 398 -6.16 4.53 4.74
C GLN A 398 -7.56 3.93 4.83
N TYR A 399 -7.80 2.86 4.06
CA TYR A 399 -9.01 2.07 4.16
C TYR A 399 -9.07 1.34 5.50
N TYR A 400 -10.20 1.48 6.18
CA TYR A 400 -10.45 0.78 7.44
C TYR A 400 -11.78 0.04 7.36
N ASN A 401 -11.69 -1.29 7.42
CA ASN A 401 -12.85 -2.17 7.55
C ASN A 401 -12.64 -3.10 8.72
N PHE A 402 -13.70 -3.27 9.50
CA PHE A 402 -13.73 -4.11 10.69
C PHE A 402 -15.17 -4.41 11.07
N ILE A 403 -15.59 -5.66 10.87
CA ILE A 403 -16.91 -6.12 11.26
C ILE A 403 -16.73 -6.94 12.54
N TRP A 404 -16.98 -6.30 13.69
CA TRP A 404 -16.71 -6.88 15.00
C TRP A 404 -17.39 -8.23 15.21
N ASP A 405 -18.62 -8.40 14.74
CA ASP A 405 -19.38 -9.65 14.89
C ASP A 405 -18.70 -10.84 14.16
N GLN A 406 -18.26 -10.63 12.92
CA GLN A 406 -17.49 -11.62 12.16
C GLN A 406 -16.13 -11.89 12.81
N TRP A 407 -15.41 -10.84 13.19
CA TRP A 407 -14.11 -10.97 13.84
C TRP A 407 -14.20 -11.74 15.17
N SER A 408 -15.21 -11.45 15.99
CA SER A 408 -15.44 -12.09 17.29
C SER A 408 -15.85 -13.55 17.14
N ASN A 409 -16.66 -13.89 16.13
CA ASN A 409 -17.10 -15.27 15.94
C ASN A 409 -16.08 -16.14 15.18
N GLY A 410 -15.08 -15.51 14.56
CA GLY A 410 -14.14 -16.17 13.65
C GLY A 410 -14.73 -16.37 12.25
N ASP A 411 -13.85 -16.57 11.27
CA ASP A 411 -14.28 -16.83 9.89
C ASP A 411 -14.64 -18.32 9.71
N PRO A 412 -15.81 -18.67 9.14
CA PRO A 412 -16.28 -20.06 9.03
C PRO A 412 -15.34 -21.02 8.28
N ALA A 413 -14.55 -20.49 7.35
CA ALA A 413 -13.61 -21.26 6.54
C ALA A 413 -12.20 -21.37 7.15
N GLU A 414 -11.92 -20.71 8.28
CA GLU A 414 -10.60 -20.78 8.92
C GLU A 414 -10.36 -22.16 9.52
N ILE A 415 -9.15 -22.71 9.30
CA ILE A 415 -8.75 -24.03 9.79
C ILE A 415 -8.85 -24.03 11.34
N PRO A 416 -9.46 -25.05 11.96
CA PRO A 416 -9.91 -25.03 13.35
C PRO A 416 -8.78 -25.29 14.37
N LEU A 417 -7.66 -24.56 14.28
CA LEU A 417 -6.59 -24.71 15.28
C LEU A 417 -6.86 -23.91 16.57
N HIS A 418 -7.67 -22.84 16.54
CA HIS A 418 -7.82 -21.93 17.69
C HIS A 418 -9.25 -21.54 18.09
N LEU A 419 -10.28 -21.96 17.34
CA LEU A 419 -11.67 -21.52 17.58
C LEU A 419 -12.26 -21.99 18.92
N ALA A 420 -11.84 -23.15 19.44
CA ALA A 420 -12.39 -23.71 20.68
C ALA A 420 -11.97 -22.95 21.95
N GLU A 421 -10.81 -22.29 21.96
CA GLU A 421 -10.30 -21.55 23.13
C GLU A 421 -10.70 -20.07 23.12
N ARG A 422 -10.92 -19.49 21.93
CA ARG A 422 -11.26 -18.06 21.75
C ARG A 422 -12.63 -17.68 22.33
N ALA A 423 -13.63 -18.54 22.20
CA ALA A 423 -14.96 -18.32 22.77
C ALA A 423 -14.93 -18.21 24.31
N PHE A 424 -13.98 -18.88 24.96
CA PHE A 424 -13.78 -18.83 26.41
C PHE A 424 -13.10 -17.51 26.84
N VAL A 425 -12.08 -17.06 26.11
CA VAL A 425 -11.38 -15.80 26.42
C VAL A 425 -12.30 -14.59 26.24
N MET A 426 -13.08 -14.51 25.15
CA MET A 426 -13.99 -13.38 24.93
C MET A 426 -15.21 -13.35 25.87
N SER A 427 -15.72 -14.52 26.30
CA SER A 427 -16.78 -14.57 27.32
C SER A 427 -16.29 -14.27 28.74
N SER A 428 -14.98 -14.43 29.00
CA SER A 428 -14.36 -14.19 30.31
C SER A 428 -13.96 -12.72 30.58
N GLY A 429 -14.10 -11.82 29.60
CA GLY A 429 -13.81 -10.39 29.76
C GLY A 429 -12.32 -10.04 29.91
N VAL A 430 -11.42 -10.97 29.59
CA VAL A 430 -9.97 -10.79 29.66
C VAL A 430 -9.46 -10.17 28.36
N ILE A 431 -9.89 -8.94 28.07
CA ILE A 431 -9.14 -8.06 27.15
C ILE A 431 -8.81 -6.83 27.97
N CYS A 432 -7.52 -6.69 28.30
CA CYS A 432 -6.99 -5.50 28.95
C CYS A 432 -7.08 -4.35 27.95
N THR A 433 -8.17 -3.60 28.01
CA THR A 433 -8.28 -2.30 27.38
C THR A 433 -7.30 -1.35 28.08
N SER A 434 -6.07 -1.27 27.60
CA SER A 434 -5.17 -0.17 27.96
C SER A 434 -5.56 1.11 27.21
N THR A 435 -6.85 1.42 27.15
CA THR A 435 -7.33 2.78 26.89
C THR A 435 -7.33 3.50 28.23
N THR A 436 -6.46 4.49 28.35
CA THR A 436 -6.45 5.45 29.46
C THR A 436 -7.85 6.03 29.63
N SER A 437 -8.60 5.51 30.61
CA SER A 437 -9.95 6.00 30.91
C SER A 437 -9.86 7.37 31.57
N TYR A 438 -10.14 8.42 30.81
CA TYR A 438 -10.59 9.68 31.40
C TYR A 438 -11.98 9.43 32.00
N ARG A 439 -12.03 9.09 33.30
CA ARG A 439 -13.28 9.07 34.08
C ARG A 439 -13.79 10.50 34.24
N CYS A 440 -14.79 10.86 33.45
CA CYS A 440 -15.67 11.97 33.77
C CYS A 440 -16.51 11.59 35.00
N ARG A 441 -16.30 12.28 36.12
CA ARG A 441 -17.14 12.14 37.32
C ARG A 441 -18.47 12.86 37.08
N THR A 442 -19.57 12.13 37.09
CA THR A 442 -20.88 12.70 37.40
C THR A 442 -21.49 11.96 38.58
N LEU A 443 -21.85 12.76 39.59
CA LEU A 443 -22.46 12.39 40.87
C LEU A 443 -23.76 11.62 40.67
N GLY A 444 -24.00 10.64 41.55
CA GLY A 444 -25.13 9.72 41.47
C GLY A 444 -26.46 10.28 41.92
N SER A 445 -27.52 9.58 41.53
CA SER A 445 -28.70 9.36 42.36
C SER A 445 -29.48 8.15 41.83
N THR A 446 -29.76 7.23 42.74
CA THR A 446 -30.57 6.03 42.60
C THR A 446 -32.05 6.33 42.33
N HIS A 447 -32.69 5.64 41.37
CA HIS A 447 -34.07 5.15 41.52
C HIS A 447 -34.46 4.09 40.47
N SER A 448 -35.46 3.30 40.84
CA SER A 448 -35.74 1.92 40.42
C SER A 448 -37.00 1.74 39.55
N SER A 449 -36.90 0.84 38.56
CA SER A 449 -37.98 0.06 37.87
C SER A 449 -38.90 0.78 36.85
N PRO A 450 -39.69 0.08 36.00
CA PRO A 450 -39.40 -1.14 35.20
C PRO A 450 -39.86 -1.04 33.71
N ARG A 451 -39.36 -1.97 32.88
CA ARG A 451 -39.87 -2.48 31.58
C ARG A 451 -40.73 -1.54 30.70
N GLY A 452 -40.17 -1.13 29.56
CA GLY A 452 -40.89 -0.56 28.42
C GLY A 452 -40.21 -0.93 27.10
N THR A 453 -41.02 -1.44 26.17
CA THR A 453 -40.72 -1.87 24.80
C THR A 453 -40.04 -0.77 23.96
N LEU A 454 -38.94 -1.09 23.28
CA LEU A 454 -38.25 -0.16 22.38
C LEU A 454 -38.69 -0.37 20.93
N HIS A 455 -39.46 0.60 20.42
CA HIS A 455 -39.65 0.82 18.99
C HIS A 455 -38.38 1.42 18.37
N SER A 456 -38.03 0.94 17.19
CA SER A 456 -36.94 1.46 16.35
C SER A 456 -37.20 2.91 15.94
N THR A 457 -36.22 3.78 16.10
CA THR A 457 -36.15 5.03 15.33
C THR A 457 -34.70 5.33 14.98
N VAL A 458 -34.43 5.27 13.68
CA VAL A 458 -33.18 5.65 13.02
C VAL A 458 -33.05 7.18 13.11
N SER A 459 -31.90 7.67 13.58
CA SER A 459 -31.53 9.08 13.41
C SER A 459 -30.15 9.16 12.75
N HIS A 460 -30.14 9.73 11.54
CA HIS A 460 -28.96 10.23 10.86
C HIS A 460 -28.41 11.43 11.62
N TRP A 461 -27.09 11.50 11.74
CA TRP A 461 -26.38 12.71 12.15
C TRP A 461 -25.36 13.11 11.09
N LEU A 462 -25.37 14.42 10.85
CA LEU A 462 -24.62 15.24 9.91
C LEU A 462 -23.10 15.18 10.12
#